data_AF-A0AAU2YYF3-F1
#
_entry.id   AF-A0AAU2YYF3-F1
#
_cell.length_a   1.000
_cell.length_b   1.000
_cell.length_c   1.000
_cell.angle_alpha   90.00
_cell.angle_beta   90.00
_cell.angle_gamma   90.00
#
_symmetry.space_group_name_H-M   'P 1'
#
loop_
_entity.id
_entity.type
_entity.pdbx_description
1 polymer ?
#
loop_
_entity_poly.entity_id
_entity_poly.type
_entity_poly.pdbx_seq_one_letter_code
_entity_poly.pdbx_strand_id
1 'polypeptide(L)'
;MGLMLFPGDDDVASPDVSWSYAGFSMFRKWLAQAEGFTLSEMNGFGGERQWRSVSTALAPLLNHPDDDGPDLTPAQCAAMLPRLEAILDQRQSDDSDPGIRRRIEDVRELITVLRFCVDKDVELIFG
;
A
#
# COMPACT_ATOMS: atom_id res chain seq x y z
N MET A 1 17.17 8.45 1.13
CA MET A 1 15.79 8.91 0.95
C MET A 1 14.94 7.70 0.67
N GLY A 2 13.82 7.59 1.36
CA GLY A 2 12.85 6.51 1.25
C GLY A 2 11.46 7.13 1.13
N LEU A 3 10.44 6.30 1.24
CA LEU A 3 9.05 6.72 1.30
C LEU A 3 8.50 6.39 2.68
N MET A 4 7.76 7.32 3.25
CA MET A 4 6.98 7.17 4.47
C MET A 4 5.50 7.41 4.17
N LEU A 5 4.64 6.57 4.73
CA LEU A 5 3.21 6.78 4.77
C LEU A 5 2.79 7.08 6.21
N PHE A 6 2.14 8.21 6.42
CA PHE A 6 1.74 8.67 7.74
C PHE A 6 0.43 9.48 7.70
N PRO A 7 -0.31 9.58 8.81
CA PRO A 7 -1.52 10.39 8.89
C PRO A 7 -1.21 11.89 8.81
N GLY A 8 -2.04 12.64 8.10
CA GLY A 8 -1.96 14.10 8.00
C GLY A 8 -2.52 14.84 9.22
N ASP A 9 -2.21 14.38 10.43
CA ASP A 9 -2.71 14.96 11.69
C ASP A 9 -1.69 15.86 12.41
N ASP A 10 -0.53 16.09 11.80
CA ASP A 10 0.62 16.82 12.35
C ASP A 10 1.15 16.28 13.69
N ASP A 11 0.81 15.05 14.07
CA ASP A 11 1.27 14.41 15.31
C ASP A 11 2.41 13.43 15.04
N VAL A 12 3.60 13.75 15.56
CA VAL A 12 4.81 12.90 15.43
C VAL A 12 4.73 11.59 16.22
N ALA A 13 3.73 11.43 17.10
CA ALA A 13 3.47 10.18 17.81
C ALA A 13 2.52 9.25 17.04
N SER A 14 1.92 9.72 15.94
CA SER A 14 1.05 8.92 15.10
C SER A 14 1.82 7.80 14.38
N PRO A 15 1.17 6.65 14.11
CA PRO A 15 1.84 5.53 13.49
C PRO A 15 2.26 5.88 12.06
N ASP A 16 3.49 5.51 11.69
CA ASP A 16 4.00 5.59 10.33
C ASP A 16 4.45 4.22 9.82
N VAL A 17 4.62 4.13 8.50
CA VAL A 17 5.29 3.00 7.87
C VAL A 17 6.26 3.50 6.81
N SER A 18 7.47 2.93 6.79
CA SER A 18 8.56 3.43 5.96
C SER A 18 9.27 2.34 5.17
N TRP A 19 9.71 2.72 3.97
CA TRP A 19 10.48 1.87 3.07
C TRP A 19 11.59 2.65 2.38
N SER A 20 12.61 1.95 1.87
CA SER A 20 13.37 2.50 0.75
C SER A 20 12.49 2.51 -0.51
N TYR A 21 12.75 3.39 -1.48
CA TYR A 21 12.00 3.38 -2.75
C TYR A 21 12.01 2.00 -3.44
N ALA A 22 13.15 1.31 -3.42
CA ALA A 22 13.24 -0.06 -3.94
C ALA A 22 12.36 -1.03 -3.15
N GLY A 23 12.33 -0.91 -1.82
CA GLY A 23 11.47 -1.70 -0.94
C GLY A 23 9.99 -1.45 -1.21
N PHE A 24 9.59 -0.20 -1.36
CA PHE A 24 8.21 0.17 -1.68
C PHE A 24 7.79 -0.32 -3.07
N SER A 25 8.69 -0.25 -4.06
CA SER A 25 8.46 -0.83 -5.39
C SER A 25 8.24 -2.35 -5.33
N MET A 26 9.06 -3.06 -4.55
CA MET A 26 8.89 -4.51 -4.33
C MET A 26 7.58 -4.82 -3.60
N PHE A 27 7.22 -4.02 -2.61
CA PHE A 27 5.96 -4.13 -1.88
C PHE A 27 4.74 -3.98 -2.81
N ARG A 28 4.71 -2.92 -3.64
CA ARG A 28 3.62 -2.73 -4.62
C ARG A 28 3.53 -3.87 -5.63
N LYS A 29 4.66 -4.38 -6.11
CA LYS A 29 4.68 -5.55 -7.02
C LYS A 29 4.08 -6.79 -6.35
N TRP A 30 4.44 -7.03 -5.09
CA TRP A 30 3.90 -8.16 -4.33
C TRP A 30 2.39 -8.03 -4.08
N LEU A 31 1.91 -6.83 -3.73
CA LEU A 31 0.47 -6.56 -3.62
C LEU A 31 -0.27 -6.78 -4.95
N ALA A 32 0.25 -6.27 -6.06
CA ALA A 32 -0.34 -6.50 -7.38
C ALA A 32 -0.45 -8.00 -7.72
N GLN A 33 0.60 -8.79 -7.40
CA GLN A 33 0.56 -10.24 -7.57
C GLN A 33 -0.51 -10.89 -6.69
N ALA A 34 -0.71 -10.42 -5.45
CA ALA A 34 -1.79 -10.87 -4.58
C ALA A 34 -3.19 -10.46 -5.09
N GLU A 35 -3.29 -9.36 -5.86
CA GLU A 35 -4.47 -8.97 -6.62
C GLU A 35 -4.67 -9.77 -7.92
N GLY A 36 -3.70 -10.62 -8.30
CA GLY A 36 -3.77 -11.45 -9.50
C GLY A 36 -3.31 -10.76 -10.79
N PHE A 37 -2.52 -9.68 -10.72
CA PHE A 37 -1.93 -9.05 -11.89
C PHE A 37 -0.47 -8.65 -11.69
N THR A 38 0.23 -8.38 -12.79
CA THR A 38 1.65 -8.02 -12.76
C THR A 38 1.80 -6.51 -12.88
N LEU A 39 2.36 -5.86 -11.84
CA LEU A 39 2.51 -4.40 -11.84
C LEU A 39 3.37 -3.88 -12.99
N SER A 40 4.44 -4.60 -13.38
CA SER A 40 5.33 -4.17 -14.47
C SER A 40 4.69 -4.18 -15.86
N GLU A 41 3.53 -4.82 -16.02
CA GLU A 41 2.76 -4.76 -17.27
C GLU A 41 1.92 -3.48 -17.37
N MET A 42 1.72 -2.79 -16.24
CA MET A 42 0.86 -1.62 -16.16
C MET A 42 1.56 -0.38 -16.70
N ASN A 43 0.78 0.51 -17.30
CA ASN A 43 1.22 1.84 -17.72
C ASN A 43 1.73 2.62 -16.49
N GLY A 44 2.92 3.20 -16.61
CA GLY A 44 3.66 3.86 -15.52
C GLY A 44 4.72 2.96 -14.85
N PHE A 45 4.69 1.65 -15.09
CA PHE A 45 5.56 0.67 -14.43
C PHE A 45 6.40 -0.18 -15.40
N GLY A 46 6.45 0.22 -16.67
CA GLY A 46 7.25 -0.40 -17.74
C GLY A 46 6.43 -1.08 -18.85
N GLY A 47 5.11 -1.20 -18.69
CA GLY A 47 4.22 -1.80 -19.70
C GLY A 47 3.17 -0.84 -20.23
N GLU A 48 2.24 -1.38 -21.03
CA GLU A 48 1.20 -0.61 -21.73
C GLU A 48 -0.22 -0.91 -21.22
N ARG A 49 -0.38 -1.89 -20.31
CA ARG A 49 -1.69 -2.29 -19.78
C ARG A 49 -2.30 -1.14 -18.99
N GLN A 50 -3.51 -0.76 -19.35
CA GLN A 50 -4.17 0.40 -18.75
C GLN A 50 -4.79 0.05 -17.38
N TRP A 51 -4.69 0.95 -16.42
CA TRP A 51 -5.26 0.79 -15.07
C TRP A 51 -6.77 0.56 -15.06
N ARG A 52 -7.51 1.10 -16.03
CA ARG A 52 -8.95 0.81 -16.19
C ARG A 52 -9.27 -0.66 -16.50
N SER A 53 -8.28 -1.48 -16.88
CA SER A 53 -8.44 -2.91 -17.15
C SER A 53 -8.33 -3.79 -15.91
N VAL A 54 -7.94 -3.22 -14.76
CA VAL A 54 -7.87 -3.92 -13.48
C VAL A 54 -8.89 -3.30 -12.53
N SER A 55 -9.62 -4.15 -11.81
CA SER A 55 -10.55 -3.71 -10.77
C SER A 55 -10.00 -4.15 -9.42
N THR A 56 -9.42 -3.21 -8.69
CA THR A 56 -8.85 -3.44 -7.36
C THR A 56 -9.11 -2.23 -6.47
N ALA A 57 -9.47 -2.49 -5.21
CA ALA A 57 -9.60 -1.45 -4.20
C ALA A 57 -8.24 -0.79 -3.86
N LEU A 58 -7.13 -1.48 -4.16
CA LEU A 58 -5.77 -1.01 -3.88
C LEU A 58 -5.22 -0.08 -4.97
N ALA A 59 -5.99 0.22 -6.02
CA ALA A 59 -5.55 1.10 -7.11
C ALA A 59 -5.01 2.46 -6.62
N PRO A 60 -5.60 3.14 -5.61
CA PRO A 60 -5.08 4.40 -5.10
C PRO A 60 -3.67 4.29 -4.52
N LEU A 61 -3.29 3.15 -3.93
CA LEU A 61 -1.95 2.90 -3.40
C LEU A 61 -0.98 2.40 -4.49
N LEU A 62 -1.45 1.49 -5.37
CA LEU A 62 -0.61 0.84 -6.36
C LEU A 62 -0.22 1.76 -7.53
N ASN A 63 -1.11 2.67 -7.92
CA ASN A 63 -0.89 3.64 -9.00
C ASN A 63 -0.64 5.06 -8.47
N HIS A 64 -0.23 5.18 -7.21
CA HIS A 64 0.18 6.46 -6.64
C HIS A 64 1.60 6.82 -7.09
N PRO A 65 1.87 8.10 -7.46
CA PRO A 65 3.24 8.61 -7.53
C PRO A 65 3.97 8.45 -6.19
N ASP A 66 5.28 8.24 -6.20
CA ASP A 66 6.02 8.08 -4.94
C ASP A 66 6.18 9.43 -4.23
N ASP A 67 6.35 10.51 -5.01
CA ASP A 67 6.47 11.89 -4.52
C ASP A 67 5.46 12.79 -5.24
N ASP A 68 5.04 13.88 -4.60
CA ASP A 68 4.16 14.93 -5.14
C ASP A 68 2.78 14.46 -5.65
N GLY A 69 2.33 13.28 -5.22
CA GLY A 69 0.98 12.78 -5.48
C GLY A 69 -0.06 13.34 -4.50
N PRO A 70 -1.36 13.28 -4.83
CA PRO A 70 -2.42 13.74 -3.92
C PRO A 70 -2.58 12.80 -2.72
N ASP A 71 -2.76 13.35 -1.53
CA ASP A 71 -3.00 12.56 -0.33
C ASP A 71 -4.22 11.64 -0.47
N LEU A 72 -4.16 10.45 0.15
CA LEU A 72 -5.27 9.52 0.09
C LEU A 72 -6.30 9.86 1.15
N THR A 73 -7.54 10.03 0.71
CA THR A 73 -8.66 10.35 1.60
C THR A 73 -8.94 9.22 2.60
N PRO A 74 -9.55 9.52 3.76
CA PRO A 74 -10.02 8.50 4.71
C PRO A 74 -10.92 7.44 4.03
N ALA A 75 -11.78 7.86 3.10
CA ALA A 75 -12.65 6.95 2.35
C ALA A 75 -11.87 5.96 1.47
N GLN A 76 -10.78 6.41 0.83
CA GLN A 76 -9.90 5.51 0.06
C GLN A 76 -9.15 4.56 1.00
N CYS A 77 -8.68 5.04 2.16
CA CYS A 77 -8.06 4.19 3.18
C CYS A 77 -9.03 3.10 3.66
N ALA A 78 -10.27 3.47 3.98
CA ALA A 78 -11.32 2.53 4.39
C ALA A 78 -11.64 1.49 3.30
N ALA A 79 -11.66 1.90 2.03
CA ALA A 79 -11.91 0.99 0.91
C ALA A 79 -10.78 -0.05 0.72
N MET A 80 -9.54 0.30 1.05
CA MET A 80 -8.39 -0.61 0.93
C MET A 80 -8.30 -1.63 2.07
N LEU A 81 -8.74 -1.27 3.28
CA LEU A 81 -8.59 -2.09 4.49
C LEU A 81 -9.10 -3.53 4.34
N PRO A 82 -10.35 -3.79 3.92
CA PRO A 82 -10.85 -5.17 3.79
C PRO A 82 -10.01 -6.01 2.82
N ARG A 83 -9.44 -5.37 1.79
CA ARG A 83 -8.65 -6.09 0.80
C ARG A 83 -7.26 -6.44 1.32
N LEU A 84 -6.61 -5.53 2.05
CA LEU A 84 -5.31 -5.80 2.68
C LEU A 84 -5.43 -6.89 3.76
N GLU A 85 -6.49 -6.87 4.56
CA GLU A 85 -6.78 -7.92 5.55
C GLU A 85 -6.97 -9.29 4.88
N ALA A 86 -7.74 -9.34 3.79
CA ALA A 86 -7.91 -10.57 3.01
C ALA A 86 -6.60 -11.10 2.42
N ILE A 87 -5.67 -10.23 1.99
CA ILE A 87 -4.34 -10.64 1.52
C ILE A 87 -3.53 -11.25 2.67
N LEU A 88 -3.58 -10.66 3.87
CA LEU A 88 -2.90 -11.22 5.05
C LEU A 88 -3.40 -12.62 5.36
N ASP A 89 -4.71 -12.81 5.43
CA ASP A 89 -5.32 -14.11 5.75
C ASP A 89 -4.95 -15.19 4.74
N GLN A 90 -4.91 -14.84 3.46
CA GLN A 90 -4.51 -15.77 2.39
C GLN A 90 -3.03 -16.19 2.47
N ARG A 91 -2.18 -15.33 3.05
CA ARG A 91 -0.71 -15.51 3.05
C ARG A 91 -0.13 -15.93 4.39
N GLN A 92 -0.93 -16.03 5.46
CA GLN A 92 -0.49 -16.50 6.78
C GLN A 92 0.15 -17.91 6.75
N SER A 93 -0.14 -18.72 5.74
CA SER A 93 0.43 -20.08 5.60
C SER A 93 1.80 -20.12 4.90
N ASP A 94 2.23 -19.02 4.26
CA ASP A 94 3.43 -18.95 3.42
C ASP A 94 4.67 -18.40 4.19
N ASP A 95 4.66 -18.42 5.53
CA ASP A 95 5.66 -17.79 6.41
C ASP A 95 7.08 -18.42 6.40
N SER A 96 7.33 -19.37 5.50
CA SER A 96 8.65 -20.01 5.35
C SER A 96 9.65 -19.18 4.54
N ASP A 97 9.17 -18.23 3.73
CA ASP A 97 10.03 -17.33 2.93
C ASP A 97 10.27 -16.00 3.68
N PRO A 98 11.51 -15.66 4.05
CA PRO A 98 11.83 -14.42 4.77
C PRO A 98 11.41 -13.14 4.03
N GLY A 99 11.41 -13.16 2.70
CA GLY A 99 10.94 -12.07 1.85
C GLY A 99 9.43 -11.90 1.96
N ILE A 100 8.66 -13.00 1.96
CA ILE A 100 7.21 -12.98 2.18
C ILE A 100 6.88 -12.47 3.58
N ARG A 101 7.61 -12.93 4.61
CA ARG A 101 7.41 -12.46 5.99
C ARG A 101 7.55 -10.94 6.10
N ARG A 102 8.58 -10.35 5.48
CA ARG A 102 8.72 -8.88 5.47
C ARG A 102 7.53 -8.19 4.82
N ARG A 103 7.00 -8.72 3.69
CA ARG A 103 5.81 -8.14 3.04
C ARG A 103 4.56 -8.26 3.91
N ILE A 104 4.41 -9.36 4.64
CA ILE A 104 3.31 -9.55 5.61
C ILE A 104 3.38 -8.49 6.71
N GLU A 105 4.56 -8.22 7.29
CA GLU A 105 4.72 -7.15 8.28
C GLU A 105 4.46 -5.77 7.68
N ASP A 106 4.94 -5.50 6.47
CA ASP A 106 4.68 -4.24 5.76
C ASP A 106 3.15 -4.00 5.59
N VAL A 107 2.37 -5.05 5.28
CA VAL A 107 0.90 -4.93 5.19
C VAL A 107 0.28 -4.67 6.57
N ARG A 108 0.76 -5.31 7.63
CA ARG A 108 0.22 -5.09 8.99
C ARG A 108 0.49 -3.67 9.50
N GLU A 109 1.70 -3.17 9.28
CA GLU A 109 2.08 -1.79 9.57
C GLU A 109 1.20 -0.83 8.77
N LEU A 110 1.05 -1.05 7.46
CA LEU A 110 0.18 -0.24 6.61
C LEU A 110 -1.30 -0.26 7.08
N ILE A 111 -1.86 -1.42 7.41
CA ILE A 111 -3.23 -1.52 7.95
C ILE A 111 -3.39 -0.69 9.22
N THR A 112 -2.37 -0.68 10.09
CA THR A 112 -2.40 0.12 11.33
C THR A 112 -2.49 1.61 11.01
N VAL A 113 -1.67 2.09 10.08
CA VAL A 113 -1.71 3.50 9.62
C VAL A 113 -3.05 3.83 8.96
N LEU A 114 -3.54 2.98 8.07
CA LEU A 114 -4.81 3.21 7.37
C LEU A 114 -6.01 3.23 8.33
N ARG A 115 -6.05 2.31 9.31
CA ARG A 115 -7.10 2.34 10.35
C ARG A 115 -7.05 3.63 11.16
N PHE A 116 -5.85 4.08 11.52
CA PHE A 116 -5.70 5.35 12.23
C PHE A 116 -6.20 6.53 11.40
N CYS A 117 -5.88 6.61 10.11
CA CYS A 117 -6.37 7.64 9.20
C CYS A 117 -7.91 7.64 9.14
N VAL A 118 -8.53 6.46 9.06
CA VAL A 118 -9.99 6.29 9.07
C VAL A 118 -10.61 6.70 10.39
N ASP A 119 -10.05 6.26 11.52
CA ASP A 119 -10.57 6.52 12.86
C ASP A 119 -10.49 8.01 13.24
N LYS A 120 -9.46 8.71 12.74
CA LYS A 120 -9.24 10.15 12.95
C LYS A 120 -9.86 11.03 11.89
N ASP A 121 -10.36 10.45 10.80
CA ASP A 121 -10.87 11.15 9.62
C ASP A 121 -9.83 12.11 9.02
N VAL A 122 -8.59 11.64 8.90
CA VAL A 122 -7.45 12.39 8.33
C VAL A 122 -6.88 11.68 7.10
N GLU A 123 -6.28 12.46 6.20
CA GLU A 123 -5.68 11.95 4.97
C GLU A 123 -4.40 11.15 5.26
N LEU A 124 -4.05 10.24 4.36
CA LEU A 124 -2.76 9.57 4.36
C LEU A 124 -1.80 10.29 3.42
N ILE A 125 -0.66 10.72 3.95
CA ILE A 125 0.37 11.47 3.25
C ILE A 125 1.50 10.55 2.79
N PHE A 126 2.06 10.85 1.62
CA PHE A 126 3.28 10.25 1.06
C PHE A 126 4.43 11.23 1.22
N GLY A 127 5.44 10.91 2.04
CA GLY A 127 6.60 11.80 2.30
C GLY A 127 7.93 11.10 2.51
#